data_AF-A0A915CR31-F1
#
_entry.id   AF-A0A915CR31-F1
#
_cell.length_a   1.000
_cell.length_b   1.000
_cell.length_c   1.000
_cell.angle_alpha   90.00
_cell.angle_beta   90.00
_cell.angle_gamma   90.00
#
_symmetry.space_group_name_H-M   'P 1'
#
loop_
_entity.id
_entity.type
_entity.pdbx_description
1 polymer ?
#
loop_
_entity_poly.entity_id
_entity_poly.type
_entity_poly.pdbx_seq_one_letter_code
_entity_poly.pdbx_strand_id
1 'polypeptide(L)'
;MGGSNDLLDESRYMPTKCESCHIFANEMEKAVSWLPKKMATDEAEGWLIDQMEHICDHMLTYRLHKEKEGLARFSREISKTANTLKDLAERGVEITMDVPADLLDQPSLESGKIKDHCEWIIEEFEADIEQWFQKHREHPLQKYLCQGRLVEVDPTCLKPRDEL
;
A
#
# COMPACT_ATOMS: atom_id res chain seq x y z
N MET A 1 19.76 -12.48 -29.08
CA MET A 1 20.10 -11.14 -28.58
C MET A 1 18.78 -10.47 -28.20
N GLY A 2 18.44 -10.42 -26.91
CA GLY A 2 17.13 -9.92 -26.48
C GLY A 2 16.82 -10.26 -25.03
N GLY A 3 17.74 -9.99 -24.11
CA GLY A 3 17.59 -10.37 -22.68
C GLY A 3 17.92 -9.25 -21.70
N SER A 4 17.99 -8.00 -22.16
CA SER A 4 18.39 -6.87 -21.31
C SER A 4 17.36 -5.74 -21.27
N ASN A 5 16.27 -5.84 -22.05
CA ASN A 5 15.24 -4.80 -22.13
C ASN A 5 14.02 -5.08 -21.22
N ASP A 6 13.74 -6.34 -20.90
CA ASP A 6 12.57 -6.72 -20.08
C ASP A 6 12.78 -6.43 -18.58
N LEU A 7 14.01 -6.55 -18.07
CA LEU A 7 14.33 -6.28 -16.67
C LEU A 7 14.21 -4.79 -16.29
N LEU A 8 14.42 -3.89 -17.25
CA LEU A 8 14.24 -2.44 -17.04
C LEU A 8 12.76 -2.07 -17.03
N ASP A 9 11.91 -2.80 -17.75
CA ASP A 9 10.47 -2.56 -17.79
C ASP A 9 9.79 -2.93 -16.47
N GLU A 10 10.20 -4.01 -15.82
CA GLU A 10 9.63 -4.43 -14.52
C GLU A 10 9.97 -3.46 -13.38
N SER A 11 11.15 -2.82 -13.40
CA SER A 11 11.56 -1.86 -12.38
C SER A 11 10.66 -0.62 -12.28
N ARG A 12 10.00 -0.24 -13.38
CA ARG A 12 9.14 0.95 -13.46
C ARG A 12 7.79 0.77 -12.73
N TYR A 13 7.44 -0.48 -12.45
CA TYR A 13 6.18 -0.88 -11.84
C TYR A 13 6.31 -1.15 -10.34
N MET A 14 7.55 -1.29 -9.86
CA MET A 14 7.80 -1.47 -8.43
C MET A 14 7.42 -0.18 -7.68
N PRO A 15 6.70 -0.30 -6.55
CA PRO A 15 6.35 0.85 -5.74
C PRO A 15 7.62 1.48 -5.17
N THR A 16 7.67 2.80 -5.15
CA THR A 16 8.66 3.58 -4.39
C THR A 16 8.33 3.56 -2.90
N LYS A 17 9.29 3.96 -2.05
CA LYS A 17 9.03 4.14 -0.61
C LYS A 17 7.98 5.21 -0.38
N CYS A 18 8.03 6.29 -1.15
CA CYS A 18 7.02 7.33 -1.09
C CYS A 18 5.61 6.82 -1.42
N GLU A 19 5.45 6.09 -2.52
CA GLU A 19 4.15 5.51 -2.90
C GLU A 19 3.62 4.58 -1.82
N SER A 20 4.48 3.69 -1.30
CA SER A 20 4.13 2.80 -0.19
C SER A 20 3.78 3.55 1.09
N CYS A 21 4.45 4.67 1.40
CA CYS A 21 4.11 5.52 2.53
C CYS A 21 2.70 6.12 2.39
N HIS A 22 2.35 6.61 1.20
CA HIS A 22 1.01 7.15 0.96
C HIS A 22 -0.08 6.07 1.09
N ILE A 23 0.20 4.85 0.66
CA ILE A 23 -0.71 3.70 0.83
C ILE A 23 -0.86 3.35 2.31
N PHE A 24 0.25 3.17 3.03
CA PHE A 24 0.27 2.91 4.47
C PHE A 24 -0.50 3.99 5.24
N ALA A 25 -0.17 5.26 5.02
CA ALA A 25 -0.77 6.37 5.73
C ALA A 25 -2.27 6.47 5.46
N ASN A 26 -2.72 6.16 4.25
CA ASN A 26 -4.15 6.09 3.91
C ASN A 26 -4.88 4.94 4.63
N GLU A 27 -4.27 3.76 4.75
CA GLU A 27 -4.85 2.66 5.55
C GLU A 27 -4.91 3.01 7.04
N MET A 28 -3.85 3.62 7.57
CA MET A 28 -3.79 4.05 8.96
C MET A 28 -4.82 5.14 9.27
N GLU A 29 -4.94 6.15 8.41
CA GLU A 29 -5.97 7.20 8.53
C GLU A 29 -7.39 6.62 8.54
N LYS A 30 -7.67 5.62 7.69
CA LYS A 30 -8.96 4.90 7.69
C LYS A 30 -9.16 4.14 8.99
N ALA A 31 -8.15 3.43 9.49
CA ALA A 31 -8.24 2.69 10.75
C ALA A 31 -8.54 3.64 11.92
N VAL A 32 -7.83 4.76 11.99
CA VAL A 32 -8.00 5.80 13.02
C VAL A 32 -9.37 6.49 12.92
N SER A 33 -9.97 6.60 11.73
CA SER A 33 -11.23 7.33 11.54
C SER A 33 -12.42 6.78 12.37
N TRP A 34 -12.35 5.52 12.78
CA TRP A 34 -13.36 4.85 13.61
C TRP A 34 -13.14 5.03 15.12
N LEU A 35 -12.00 5.61 15.52
CA LEU A 35 -11.64 5.75 16.93
C LEU A 35 -12.36 6.93 17.60
N PRO A 36 -12.60 6.81 18.92
CA PRO A 36 -13.10 7.94 19.69
C PRO A 36 -12.06 9.06 19.75
N LYS A 37 -12.54 10.32 19.76
CA LYS A 37 -11.68 11.52 19.86
C LYS A 37 -10.86 11.58 21.15
N LYS A 38 -11.31 10.89 22.20
CA LYS A 38 -10.65 10.78 23.50
C LYS A 38 -10.68 9.31 23.91
N MET A 39 -9.54 8.83 24.37
CA MET A 39 -9.28 7.47 24.84
C MET A 39 -8.30 7.55 26.00
N ALA A 40 -8.32 6.55 26.89
CA ALA A 40 -7.29 6.45 27.93
C ALA A 40 -5.92 6.18 27.27
N THR A 41 -4.83 6.63 27.90
CA THR A 41 -3.50 6.56 27.29
C THR A 41 -3.06 5.12 27.02
N ASP A 42 -3.30 4.23 27.98
CA ASP A 42 -3.01 2.79 27.88
C ASP A 42 -3.83 2.10 26.79
N GLU A 43 -5.12 2.44 26.66
CA GLU A 43 -5.97 1.95 25.56
C GLU A 43 -5.47 2.44 24.20
N ALA A 44 -5.04 3.70 24.12
CA ALA A 44 -4.52 4.32 22.91
C ALA A 44 -3.20 3.66 22.44
N GLU A 45 -2.27 3.48 23.36
CA GLU A 45 -0.98 2.83 23.12
C GLU A 45 -1.17 1.37 22.70
N GLY A 46 -2.02 0.61 23.41
CA GLY A 46 -2.32 -0.77 23.08
C GLY A 46 -2.93 -0.93 21.68
N TRP A 47 -3.88 -0.05 21.32
CA TRP A 47 -4.45 -0.05 19.97
C TRP A 47 -3.40 0.25 18.91
N LEU A 48 -2.55 1.25 19.12
CA LEU A 48 -1.54 1.64 18.14
C LEU A 48 -0.55 0.50 17.87
N ILE A 49 -0.08 -0.17 18.92
CA ILE A 49 0.83 -1.33 18.80
C ILE A 49 0.18 -2.44 17.97
N ASP A 50 -1.05 -2.83 18.31
CA ASP A 50 -1.81 -3.86 17.58
C ASP A 50 -2.01 -3.49 16.10
N GLN A 51 -2.31 -2.21 15.82
CA GLN A 51 -2.43 -1.75 14.44
C GLN A 51 -1.10 -1.79 13.68
N MET A 52 0.00 -1.36 14.30
CA MET A 52 1.31 -1.39 13.64
C MET A 52 1.79 -2.82 13.37
N GLU A 53 1.43 -3.79 14.23
CA GLU A 53 1.75 -5.20 14.03
C GLU A 53 1.03 -5.79 12.80
N HIS A 54 -0.21 -5.37 12.53
CA HIS A 54 -1.05 -6.03 11.53
C HIS A 54 -1.24 -5.25 10.23
N ILE A 55 -1.12 -3.92 10.24
CA ILE A 55 -1.44 -3.09 9.07
C ILE A 55 -0.61 -3.42 7.83
N CYS A 56 0.64 -3.89 7.99
CA CYS A 56 1.47 -4.24 6.84
C CYS A 56 1.03 -5.50 6.11
N ASP A 57 0.34 -6.44 6.78
CA ASP A 57 -0.24 -7.61 6.11
C ASP A 57 -1.36 -7.21 5.14
N HIS A 58 -2.06 -6.12 5.42
CA HIS A 58 -3.09 -5.58 4.51
C HIS A 58 -2.49 -5.09 3.18
N MET A 59 -1.20 -4.76 3.13
CA MET A 59 -0.52 -4.32 1.91
C MET A 59 -0.50 -5.40 0.83
N LEU A 60 -0.52 -6.69 1.23
CA LEU A 60 -0.59 -7.82 0.30
C LEU A 60 -1.90 -7.88 -0.50
N THR A 61 -2.92 -7.11 -0.09
CA THR A 61 -4.18 -7.03 -0.82
C THR A 61 -4.18 -6.03 -1.98
N TYR A 62 -3.12 -5.22 -2.09
CA TYR A 62 -2.95 -4.27 -3.19
C TYR A 62 -2.47 -4.97 -4.47
N ARG A 63 -2.86 -4.44 -5.62
CA ARG A 63 -2.54 -4.94 -6.95
C ARG A 63 -2.08 -3.81 -7.84
N LEU A 64 -1.15 -4.11 -8.74
CA LEU A 64 -0.72 -3.20 -9.79
C LEU A 64 -1.71 -3.21 -10.96
N HIS A 65 -2.15 -2.02 -11.34
CA HIS A 65 -2.97 -1.73 -12.51
C HIS A 65 -2.11 -0.95 -13.51
N LYS A 66 -1.51 -1.67 -14.46
CA LYS A 66 -0.55 -1.11 -15.44
C LYS A 66 -1.17 -0.02 -16.34
N GLU A 67 -2.49 0.03 -16.43
CA GLU A 67 -3.27 1.00 -17.21
C GLU A 67 -3.55 2.33 -16.49
N LYS A 68 -3.35 2.37 -15.17
CA LYS A 68 -3.53 3.59 -14.37
C LYS A 68 -2.18 4.32 -14.24
N GLU A 69 -2.21 5.52 -13.67
CA GLU A 69 -1.00 6.30 -13.37
C GLU A 69 -0.93 6.64 -11.88
N GLY A 70 0.29 6.91 -11.44
CA GLY A 70 0.59 7.28 -10.07
C GLY A 70 0.14 6.27 -9.01
N LEU A 71 -0.30 6.74 -7.84
CA LEU A 71 -0.82 5.95 -6.74
C LEU A 71 -2.08 5.16 -7.12
N ALA A 72 -2.84 5.60 -8.11
CA ALA A 72 -4.04 4.89 -8.57
C ALA A 72 -3.69 3.53 -9.22
N ARG A 73 -2.43 3.33 -9.63
CA ARG A 73 -1.91 2.04 -10.08
C ARG A 73 -1.94 0.98 -9.00
N PHE A 74 -1.92 1.35 -7.73
CA PHE A 74 -2.02 0.40 -6.63
C PHE A 74 -3.43 0.42 -6.06
N SER A 75 -4.19 -0.65 -6.32
CA SER A 75 -5.57 -0.74 -5.84
C SER A 75 -5.93 -2.15 -5.40
N ARG A 76 -6.90 -2.27 -4.49
CA ARG A 76 -7.40 -3.58 -4.01
C ARG A 76 -8.43 -4.19 -4.97
N GLU A 77 -8.88 -3.44 -5.96
CA GLU A 77 -9.90 -3.88 -6.90
C GLU A 77 -9.33 -4.90 -7.87
N ILE A 78 -10.03 -6.03 -8.04
CA ILE A 78 -9.76 -6.92 -9.16
C ILE A 78 -10.37 -6.28 -10.41
N SER A 79 -9.63 -6.30 -11.54
CA SER A 79 -10.16 -5.76 -12.78
C SER A 79 -11.43 -6.50 -13.19
N LYS A 80 -12.41 -5.78 -13.74
CA LYS A 80 -13.69 -6.36 -14.15
C LYS A 80 -13.50 -7.53 -15.14
N THR A 81 -12.52 -7.42 -16.03
CA THR A 81 -12.15 -8.48 -16.97
C THR A 81 -11.60 -9.69 -16.24
N ALA A 82 -10.67 -9.52 -15.28
CA ALA A 82 -10.11 -10.64 -14.52
C ALA A 82 -11.19 -11.38 -13.71
N ASN A 83 -12.11 -10.66 -13.06
CA ASN A 83 -13.28 -11.27 -12.41
C ASN A 83 -14.15 -12.06 -13.40
N THR A 84 -14.44 -11.47 -14.56
CA THR A 84 -15.24 -12.15 -15.60
C THR A 84 -14.56 -13.43 -16.09
N LEU A 85 -13.25 -13.40 -16.31
CA LEU A 85 -12.48 -14.58 -16.74
C LEU A 85 -12.46 -15.66 -15.65
N LYS A 86 -12.29 -15.27 -14.38
CA LYS A 86 -12.37 -16.16 -13.22
C LYS A 86 -13.74 -16.85 -13.13
N ASP A 87 -14.83 -16.09 -13.21
CA ASP A 87 -16.20 -16.63 -13.17
C ASP A 87 -16.48 -17.62 -14.31
N LEU A 88 -15.93 -17.36 -15.50
CA LEU A 88 -16.08 -18.26 -16.63
C LEU A 88 -15.25 -19.55 -16.46
N ALA A 89 -14.02 -19.44 -15.96
CA ALA A 89 -13.17 -20.58 -15.63
C ALA A 89 -13.81 -21.47 -14.55
N GLU A 90 -14.36 -20.87 -13.48
CA GLU A 90 -15.07 -21.60 -12.41
C GLU A 90 -16.31 -22.34 -12.93
N ARG A 91 -16.94 -21.85 -14.00
CA ARG A 91 -18.07 -22.51 -14.66
C ARG A 91 -17.66 -23.60 -15.65
N GLY A 92 -16.37 -23.92 -15.73
CA GLY A 92 -15.83 -24.96 -16.61
C GLY A 92 -15.74 -24.55 -18.07
N VAL A 93 -15.80 -23.25 -18.38
CA VAL A 93 -15.53 -22.76 -19.74
C VAL A 93 -14.03 -22.82 -19.99
N GLU A 94 -13.64 -23.52 -21.05
CA GLU A 94 -12.24 -23.60 -21.46
C GLU A 94 -11.79 -22.26 -22.03
N ILE A 95 -11.00 -21.51 -21.27
CA ILE A 95 -10.45 -20.21 -21.64
C ILE A 95 -8.93 -20.28 -21.51
N THR A 96 -8.23 -19.81 -22.54
CA THR A 96 -6.79 -19.58 -22.48
C THR A 96 -6.54 -18.28 -21.73
N MET A 97 -6.06 -18.39 -20.49
CA MET A 97 -5.63 -17.26 -19.68
C MET A 97 -4.11 -17.25 -19.60
N ASP A 98 -3.50 -16.06 -19.64
CA ASP A 98 -2.06 -15.92 -19.44
C ASP A 98 -1.65 -16.24 -17.99
N VAL A 99 -2.59 -16.11 -17.04
CA VAL A 99 -2.41 -16.41 -15.62
C VAL A 99 -3.52 -17.35 -15.13
N PRO A 100 -3.18 -18.46 -14.45
CA PRO A 100 -4.16 -19.35 -13.81
C PRO A 100 -5.10 -18.62 -12.83
N ALA A 101 -6.37 -19.04 -12.80
CA ALA A 101 -7.42 -18.38 -12.01
C ALA A 101 -7.17 -18.42 -10.49
N ASP A 102 -6.51 -19.47 -10.00
CA ASP A 102 -6.10 -19.65 -8.59
C ASP A 102 -4.95 -18.71 -8.18
N LEU A 103 -4.10 -18.32 -9.12
CA LEU A 103 -3.03 -17.36 -8.89
C LEU A 103 -3.52 -15.92 -8.87
N LEU A 104 -4.73 -15.64 -9.39
CA LEU A 104 -5.31 -14.30 -9.35
C LEU A 104 -5.59 -13.83 -7.92
N ASP A 105 -5.73 -14.72 -6.94
CA ASP A 105 -5.96 -14.33 -5.55
C ASP A 105 -4.66 -14.24 -4.73
N GLN A 106 -3.51 -14.59 -5.32
CA GLN A 106 -2.23 -14.58 -4.62
C GLN A 106 -1.61 -13.17 -4.60
N PRO A 107 -0.83 -12.84 -3.55
CA PRO A 107 -0.06 -11.60 -3.50
C PRO A 107 0.92 -11.49 -4.67
N SER A 108 1.02 -10.29 -5.23
CA SER A 108 1.97 -9.94 -6.29
C SER A 108 3.33 -9.53 -5.72
N LEU A 109 4.37 -9.54 -6.56
CA LEU A 109 5.70 -9.04 -6.18
C LEU A 109 5.64 -7.58 -5.72
N GLU A 110 4.86 -6.76 -6.42
CA GLU A 110 4.63 -5.36 -6.09
C GLU A 110 3.97 -5.22 -4.72
N SER A 111 2.94 -6.02 -4.43
CA SER A 111 2.28 -6.01 -3.11
C SER A 111 3.19 -6.47 -1.98
N GLY A 112 4.06 -7.44 -2.24
CA GLY A 112 5.14 -7.83 -1.32
C GLY A 112 6.08 -6.66 -1.05
N LYS A 113 6.44 -5.90 -2.08
CA LYS A 113 7.28 -4.71 -1.92
C LYS A 113 6.60 -3.58 -1.15
N ILE A 114 5.29 -3.38 -1.33
CA ILE A 114 4.51 -2.42 -0.51
C ILE A 114 4.57 -2.86 0.96
N LYS A 115 4.42 -4.17 1.25
CA LYS A 115 4.55 -4.71 2.60
C LYS A 115 5.95 -4.46 3.18
N ASP A 116 7.01 -4.81 2.45
CA ASP A 116 8.40 -4.58 2.91
C ASP A 116 8.64 -3.09 3.25
N HIS A 117 8.13 -2.18 2.42
CA HIS A 117 8.23 -0.75 2.68
C HIS A 117 7.40 -0.31 3.88
N CYS A 118 6.20 -0.88 4.09
CA CYS A 118 5.38 -0.62 5.26
C CYS A 118 6.11 -1.02 6.54
N GLU A 119 6.69 -2.22 6.58
CA GLU A 119 7.45 -2.70 7.75
C GLU A 119 8.63 -1.78 8.03
N TRP A 120 9.39 -1.42 6.99
CA TRP A 120 10.48 -0.46 7.13
C TRP A 120 10.02 0.93 7.61
N ILE A 121 8.84 1.41 7.16
CA ILE A 121 8.29 2.70 7.61
C ILE A 121 7.95 2.65 9.10
N ILE A 122 7.35 1.55 9.57
CA ILE A 122 7.02 1.38 10.99
C ILE A 122 8.31 1.34 11.80
N GLU A 123 9.30 0.55 11.38
CA GLU A 123 10.60 0.44 12.06
C GLU A 123 11.34 1.78 12.13
N GLU A 124 11.40 2.54 11.03
CA GLU A 124 12.17 3.78 10.95
C GLU A 124 11.45 4.97 11.62
N PHE A 125 10.12 5.02 11.52
CA PHE A 125 9.33 6.19 11.92
C PHE A 125 8.36 5.92 13.08
N GLU A 126 8.58 4.86 13.87
CA GLU A 126 7.74 4.48 15.01
C GLU A 126 7.41 5.69 15.92
N ALA A 127 8.43 6.40 16.40
CA ALA A 127 8.27 7.55 17.29
C ALA A 127 7.46 8.69 16.65
N ASP A 128 7.56 8.87 15.33
CA ASP A 128 6.79 9.88 14.61
C ASP A 128 5.34 9.47 14.43
N ILE A 129 5.08 8.20 14.16
CA ILE A 129 3.73 7.62 14.08
C ILE A 129 3.03 7.72 15.44
N GLU A 130 3.73 7.40 16.53
CA GLU A 130 3.23 7.57 17.90
C GLU A 130 2.92 9.03 18.21
N GLN A 131 3.84 9.95 17.89
CA GLN A 131 3.62 11.38 18.10
C GLN A 131 2.42 11.89 17.30
N TRP A 132 2.26 11.45 16.05
CA TRP A 132 1.11 11.81 15.24
C TRP A 132 -0.20 11.29 15.86
N PHE A 133 -0.22 10.01 16.24
CA PHE A 133 -1.40 9.37 16.79
C PHE A 133 -1.82 9.99 18.14
N GLN A 134 -0.87 10.41 18.96
CA GLN A 134 -1.18 11.02 20.26
C GLN A 134 -1.59 12.50 20.14
N LYS A 135 -0.94 13.26 19.25
CA LYS A 135 -0.98 14.74 19.29
C LYS A 135 -1.49 15.43 18.03
N HIS A 136 -1.54 14.72 16.90
CA HIS A 136 -1.76 15.34 15.58
C HIS A 136 -2.76 14.57 14.70
N ARG A 137 -3.65 13.75 15.27
CA ARG A 137 -4.67 12.98 14.51
C ARG A 137 -5.61 13.86 13.69
N GLU A 138 -5.70 15.14 14.00
CA GLU A 138 -6.45 16.13 13.23
C GLU A 138 -5.74 16.56 11.94
N HIS A 139 -4.49 16.12 11.72
CA HIS A 139 -3.74 16.35 10.48
C HIS A 139 -3.58 15.03 9.73
N PRO A 140 -3.64 15.02 8.37
CA PRO A 140 -3.40 13.81 7.59
C PRO A 140 -2.00 13.26 7.85
N LEU A 141 -1.90 11.97 8.17
CA LEU A 141 -0.65 11.25 8.34
C LEU A 141 0.20 11.32 7.08
N GLN A 142 -0.42 11.29 5.89
CA GLN A 142 0.31 11.43 4.61
C GLN A 142 1.16 12.71 4.56
N LYS A 143 0.61 13.83 5.02
CA LYS A 143 1.34 15.11 5.06
C LYS A 143 2.39 15.13 6.16
N TYR A 144 2.02 14.63 7.34
CA TYR A 144 2.89 14.65 8.51
C TYR A 144 4.11 13.72 8.37
N LEU A 145 3.90 12.52 7.84
CA LEU A 145 4.90 11.47 7.74
C LEU A 145 5.56 11.47 6.35
N CYS A 146 4.78 11.22 5.29
CA CYS A 146 5.37 11.01 3.96
C CYS A 146 6.01 12.29 3.41
N GLN A 147 5.30 13.40 3.44
CA GLN A 147 5.80 14.68 2.93
C GLN A 147 6.64 15.44 3.97
N GLY A 148 6.44 15.16 5.26
CA GLY A 148 7.09 15.89 6.34
C GLY A 148 8.41 15.29 6.82
N ARG A 149 8.59 13.97 6.69
CA ARG A 149 9.73 13.23 7.27
C ARG A 149 10.38 12.28 6.29
N LEU A 150 9.58 11.41 5.67
CA LEU A 150 10.09 10.43 4.71
C LEU A 150 10.75 11.09 3.50
N VAL A 151 10.40 12.34 3.19
CA VAL A 151 11.03 13.16 2.15
C VAL A 151 12.55 13.31 2.30
N GLU A 152 13.07 13.23 3.53
CA GLU A 152 14.52 13.27 3.79
C GLU A 152 15.24 12.01 3.29
N VAL A 153 14.50 10.89 3.23
CA VAL A 153 15.00 9.59 2.75
C VAL A 153 14.63 9.35 1.28
N ASP A 154 13.43 9.78 0.87
CA ASP A 154 12.89 9.65 -0.48
C ASP A 154 12.35 11.00 -0.98
N PRO A 155 13.19 11.81 -1.68
CA PRO A 155 12.81 13.14 -2.16
C PRO A 155 11.63 13.15 -3.14
N THR A 156 11.23 11.99 -3.69
CA THR A 156 10.05 11.91 -4.57
C THR A 156 8.77 12.30 -3.85
N CYS A 157 8.73 12.21 -2.52
CA CYS A 157 7.65 12.68 -1.66
C CYS A 157 7.44 14.20 -1.61
N LEU A 158 8.26 15.00 -2.29
CA LEU A 158 7.97 16.42 -2.52
C LEU A 158 6.85 16.64 -3.55
N LYS A 159 6.57 15.64 -4.40
CA LYS A 159 5.54 15.77 -5.42
C LYS A 159 4.14 15.80 -4.77
N PRO A 160 3.21 16.59 -5.32
CA PRO A 160 1.80 16.50 -4.97
C PRO A 160 1.29 15.06 -5.11
N ARG A 161 0.36 14.65 -4.25
CA ARG A 161 -0.18 13.27 -4.24
C ARG A 161 -0.80 12.86 -5.58
N ASP A 162 -1.36 13.82 -6.31
CA ASP A 162 -1.93 13.66 -7.65
C ASP A 162 -0.88 13.50 -8.76
N GLU A 163 0.38 13.79 -8.45
CA GLU A 163 1.55 13.60 -9.32
C GLU A 163 2.43 12.41 -8.89
N LEU A 164 2.05 11.73 -7.80
CA LEU A 164 2.66 10.50 -7.30
C LEU A 164 1.99 9.29 -7.90
#